data_AF-A0A3D2IGM7-F1
#
_entry.id   AF-A0A3D2IGM7-F1
#
_cell.length_a   1.000
_cell.length_b   1.000
_cell.length_c   1.000
_cell.angle_alpha   90.00
_cell.angle_beta   90.00
_cell.angle_gamma   90.00
#
_symmetry.space_group_name_H-M   'P 1'
#
loop_
_entity.id
_entity.type
_entity.pdbx_description
1 polymer ?
#
loop_
_entity_poly.entity_id
_entity_poly.type
_entity_poly.pdbx_seq_one_letter_code
_entity_poly.pdbx_strand_id
1 'polypeptide(L)'
;IDDIDTDKVETRSDIVTASFHETVAELENYLGEFGDKWKWGYFIDNDIDHLASIPGLGRQNLFSSGSSEAINATRGGFGPSWRMVVELGPEVKGYGLYPGGASGNPGSPNYDSMVEPWRTGQLFELNFMKEEPKEYLYKLEFR
;
A
#
# COMPACT_ATOMS: atom_id res chain seq x y z
N ILE A 1 15.34 14.41 31.95
CA ILE A 1 15.36 13.04 31.40
C ILE A 1 16.73 12.55 31.77
N ASP A 2 16.76 11.62 32.71
CA ASP A 2 17.91 11.08 33.43
C ASP A 2 17.52 9.62 33.68
N ASP A 3 18.45 8.68 33.50
CA ASP A 3 18.20 7.29 33.86
C ASP A 3 18.51 7.15 35.35
N ILE A 4 17.49 6.86 36.16
CA ILE A 4 17.66 6.80 37.62
C ILE A 4 18.30 5.49 38.09
N ASP A 5 18.48 4.53 37.17
CA ASP A 5 19.10 3.24 37.44
C ASP A 5 20.62 3.26 37.21
N THR A 6 21.19 4.39 36.76
CA THR A 6 22.63 4.58 36.56
C THR A 6 23.24 5.52 37.61
N ASP A 7 24.50 5.29 37.98
CA ASP A 7 25.24 6.17 38.91
C ASP A 7 25.64 7.51 38.25
N LYS A 8 25.64 7.56 36.92
CA LYS A 8 25.99 8.74 36.14
C LYS A 8 24.70 9.51 35.83
N VAL A 9 24.71 10.82 36.02
CA VAL A 9 23.59 11.67 35.57
C VAL A 9 23.75 11.93 34.07
N GLU A 10 22.86 11.37 33.26
CA GLU A 10 22.86 11.57 31.81
C GLU A 10 22.15 12.85 31.37
N THR A 11 22.61 13.42 30.27
CA THR A 11 21.84 14.44 29.55
C THR A 11 20.85 13.80 28.59
N ARG A 12 19.84 14.56 28.15
CA ARG A 12 18.94 14.14 27.07
C ARG A 12 19.70 13.68 25.83
N SER A 13 20.82 14.34 25.51
CA SER A 13 21.64 13.98 24.34
C SER A 13 22.33 12.64 24.52
N ASP A 14 22.80 12.32 25.73
CA ASP A 14 23.41 11.02 26.03
C ASP A 14 22.38 9.89 25.86
N ILE A 15 21.18 10.06 26.42
CA ILE A 15 20.09 9.06 26.34
C ILE A 15 19.66 8.84 24.89
N VAL A 16 19.41 9.91 24.13
CA VAL A 16 19.00 9.78 22.71
C VAL A 16 20.07 9.06 21.89
N THR A 17 21.35 9.34 22.15
CA THR A 17 22.46 8.71 21.43
C THR A 17 22.58 7.23 21.80
N ALA A 18 22.47 6.90 23.09
CA ALA A 18 22.49 5.51 23.56
C ALA A 18 21.33 4.70 22.97
N SER A 19 20.10 5.21 23.07
CA SER A 19 18.91 4.54 22.51
C SER A 19 19.01 4.36 20.99
N PHE A 20 19.59 5.32 20.27
CA PHE A 20 19.84 5.19 18.84
C PHE A 20 20.82 4.06 18.53
N HIS A 21 21.95 3.98 19.23
CA HIS A 21 22.92 2.90 19.05
C HIS A 21 22.35 1.53 19.38
N GLU A 22 21.58 1.43 20.47
CA GLU A 22 20.90 0.20 20.86
C GLU A 22 19.88 -0.23 19.79
N THR A 23 19.05 0.70 19.31
CA THR A 23 18.08 0.43 18.24
C THR A 23 18.78 -0.05 16.95
N VAL A 24 19.90 0.57 16.55
CA VAL A 24 20.67 0.14 15.38
C VAL A 24 21.22 -1.27 15.58
N ALA A 25 21.78 -1.58 16.75
CA ALA A 25 22.28 -2.91 17.06
C ALA A 25 21.17 -3.98 17.06
N GLU A 26 19.98 -3.66 17.59
CA GLU A 26 18.81 -4.55 17.52
C GLU A 26 18.37 -4.79 16.08
N LEU A 27 18.31 -3.76 15.25
CA LEU A 27 17.97 -3.87 13.83
C LEU A 27 19.01 -4.68 13.06
N GLU A 28 20.30 -4.49 13.32
CA GLU A 28 21.38 -5.30 12.73
C GLU A 28 21.26 -6.77 13.12
N ASN A 29 20.92 -7.07 14.38
CA ASN A 29 20.69 -8.45 14.83
C ASN A 29 19.46 -9.08 14.15
N TYR A 30 18.38 -8.32 13.97
CA TYR A 30 17.13 -8.82 13.39
C TYR A 30 17.21 -8.96 11.86
N LEU A 31 17.91 -8.05 11.18
CA LEU A 31 17.87 -7.92 9.72
C LEU A 31 19.19 -8.25 9.02
N GLY A 32 20.28 -8.30 9.77
CA GLY A 32 21.65 -8.31 9.26
C GLY A 32 22.13 -6.90 8.92
N GLU A 33 23.23 -6.86 8.16
CA GLU A 33 23.88 -5.61 7.73
C GLU A 33 22.89 -4.62 7.09
N PHE A 34 23.12 -3.34 7.33
CA PHE A 34 22.34 -2.26 6.74
C PHE A 34 22.27 -2.39 5.22
N GLY A 35 21.05 -2.43 4.68
CA GLY A 35 20.82 -2.66 3.26
C GLY A 35 19.34 -2.77 2.90
N ASP A 36 19.03 -3.48 1.82
CA ASP A 36 17.67 -3.54 1.28
C ASP A 36 16.63 -4.11 2.26
N LYS A 37 17.03 -5.03 3.13
CA LYS A 37 16.16 -5.60 4.16
C LYS A 37 15.66 -4.57 5.18
N TRP A 38 16.35 -3.44 5.32
CA TRP A 38 15.96 -2.34 6.21
C TRP A 38 14.91 -1.43 5.59
N LYS A 39 14.62 -1.57 4.29
CA LYS A 39 13.63 -0.73 3.63
C LYS A 39 12.26 -0.97 4.26
N TRP A 40 11.65 0.12 4.73
CA TRP A 40 10.33 0.12 5.36
C TRP A 40 9.31 -0.72 4.58
N GLY A 41 9.30 -0.65 3.25
CA GLY A 41 8.32 -1.34 2.43
C GLY A 41 8.32 -2.87 2.53
N TYR A 42 9.35 -3.50 3.09
CA TYR A 42 9.34 -4.93 3.42
C TYR A 42 8.75 -5.22 4.81
N PHE A 43 8.67 -4.24 5.71
CA PHE A 43 8.16 -4.40 7.08
C PHE A 43 6.67 -4.18 7.23
N ILE A 44 6.12 -3.29 6.41
CA ILE A 44 4.69 -2.94 6.48
C ILE A 44 3.79 -4.15 6.13
N ASP A 45 4.37 -5.15 5.46
CA ASP A 45 3.73 -6.45 5.20
C ASP A 45 2.34 -6.28 4.57
N ASN A 46 2.29 -5.48 3.49
CA ASN A 46 1.02 -5.18 2.85
C ASN A 46 0.57 -6.34 1.96
N ASP A 47 -0.67 -6.75 2.20
CA ASP A 47 -1.30 -7.86 1.51
C ASP A 47 -2.61 -7.41 0.85
N ILE A 48 -2.87 -8.00 -0.31
CA ILE A 48 -4.16 -7.95 -1.00
C ILE A 48 -4.70 -9.37 -0.99
N ASP A 49 -5.51 -9.68 0.02
CA ASP A 49 -6.14 -11.00 0.16
C ASP A 49 -7.20 -11.21 -0.91
N HIS A 50 -7.37 -12.47 -1.33
CA HIS A 50 -8.51 -12.84 -2.15
C HIS A 50 -9.83 -12.60 -1.39
N LEU A 51 -10.87 -12.12 -2.06
CA LEU A 51 -12.15 -11.73 -1.45
C LEU A 51 -12.80 -12.84 -0.60
N ALA A 52 -12.62 -14.10 -0.99
CA ALA A 52 -13.09 -15.27 -0.25
C ALA A 52 -12.08 -15.86 0.76
N SER A 53 -10.98 -15.16 1.04
CA SER A 53 -9.91 -15.55 1.97
C SER A 53 -9.32 -16.95 1.70
N ILE A 54 -9.18 -17.30 0.42
CA ILE A 54 -8.64 -18.59 0.00
C ILE A 54 -7.10 -18.50 0.03
N PRO A 55 -6.42 -19.33 0.84
CA PRO A 55 -4.95 -19.31 0.90
C PRO A 55 -4.31 -19.57 -0.46
N GLY A 56 -3.27 -18.80 -0.78
CA GLY A 56 -2.55 -18.88 -2.06
C GLY A 56 -3.19 -18.09 -3.20
N LEU A 57 -4.37 -17.50 -2.99
CA LEU A 57 -4.96 -16.50 -3.87
C LEU A 57 -4.79 -15.09 -3.27
N GLY A 58 -4.67 -14.09 -4.13
CA GLY A 58 -4.33 -12.72 -3.76
C GLY A 58 -2.87 -12.41 -4.04
N ARG A 59 -2.37 -11.28 -3.53
CA ARG A 59 -0.98 -10.86 -3.65
C ARG A 59 -0.44 -10.45 -2.29
N GLN A 60 0.58 -11.14 -1.84
CA GLN A 60 1.12 -11.04 -0.48
C GLN A 60 2.51 -10.39 -0.50
N ASN A 61 2.97 -9.87 0.65
CA ASN A 61 4.29 -9.28 0.86
C ASN A 61 4.63 -8.18 -0.16
N LEU A 62 3.66 -7.29 -0.45
CA LEU A 62 3.84 -6.25 -1.45
C LEU A 62 4.76 -5.15 -0.93
N PHE A 63 5.92 -4.99 -1.60
CA PHE A 63 6.84 -3.89 -1.30
C PHE A 63 6.18 -2.53 -1.54
N SER A 64 5.80 -1.82 -0.48
CA SER A 64 4.98 -0.60 -0.62
C SER A 64 5.26 0.41 0.48
N SER A 65 4.86 1.66 0.26
CA SER A 65 4.94 2.72 1.28
C SER A 65 3.65 2.80 2.08
N GLY A 66 3.67 3.53 3.20
CA GLY A 66 2.50 3.81 4.01
C GLY A 66 2.65 3.36 5.45
N SER A 67 1.62 3.58 6.25
CA SER A 67 1.45 3.08 7.62
C SER A 67 -0.01 3.30 8.03
N SER A 68 -0.46 2.82 9.19
CA SER A 68 -1.83 3.08 9.65
C SER A 68 -2.15 4.57 9.85
N GLU A 69 -1.11 5.38 10.14
CA GLU A 69 -1.24 6.82 10.43
C GLU A 69 -0.78 7.71 9.26
N ALA A 70 -0.37 7.12 8.14
CA ALA A 70 0.04 7.87 6.95
C ALA A 70 -1.15 8.19 6.05
N ILE A 71 -0.99 9.19 5.18
CA ILE A 71 -1.97 9.49 4.11
C ILE A 71 -2.20 8.25 3.24
N ASN A 72 -1.12 7.54 2.88
CA ASN A 72 -1.23 6.20 2.30
C ASN A 72 -1.45 5.18 3.42
N ALA A 73 -2.67 5.15 3.96
CA ALA A 73 -3.06 4.33 5.08
C ALA A 73 -3.06 2.84 4.70
N THR A 74 -1.94 2.17 4.91
CA THR A 74 -1.75 0.75 4.56
C THR A 74 -1.04 0.01 5.69
N ARG A 75 -1.47 -1.21 5.99
CA ARG A 75 -0.89 -2.10 7.01
C ARG A 75 -1.50 -3.49 6.91
N GLY A 76 -0.67 -4.54 6.75
CA GLY A 76 -1.20 -5.90 6.66
C GLY A 76 -2.17 -6.05 5.48
N GLY A 77 -3.29 -6.73 5.70
CA GLY A 77 -4.40 -6.81 4.74
C GLY A 77 -5.30 -5.57 4.66
N PHE A 78 -4.96 -4.45 5.31
CA PHE A 78 -5.77 -3.22 5.30
C PHE A 78 -5.13 -2.13 4.44
N GLY A 79 -5.94 -1.49 3.60
CA GLY A 79 -5.48 -0.41 2.73
C GLY A 79 -6.61 0.28 1.97
N PRO A 80 -6.31 1.32 1.20
CA PRO A 80 -7.30 2.02 0.39
C PRO A 80 -7.82 1.11 -0.72
N SER A 81 -9.14 0.88 -0.70
CA SER A 81 -9.85 0.15 -1.76
C SER A 81 -10.00 1.00 -3.01
N TRP A 82 -10.43 2.26 -2.92
CA TRP A 82 -10.55 3.15 -4.07
C TRP A 82 -9.74 4.42 -3.84
N ARG A 83 -8.87 4.75 -4.80
CA ARG A 83 -8.13 6.02 -4.84
C ARG A 83 -8.63 6.82 -6.03
N MET A 84 -8.88 8.11 -5.83
CA MET A 84 -9.38 8.96 -6.91
C MET A 84 -8.96 10.41 -6.72
N VAL A 85 -8.67 11.06 -7.85
CA VAL A 85 -8.46 12.50 -7.97
C VAL A 85 -9.40 13.00 -9.07
N VAL A 86 -10.04 14.14 -8.82
CA VAL A 86 -10.95 14.76 -9.79
C VAL A 86 -10.51 16.19 -10.04
N GLU A 87 -10.32 16.52 -11.31
CA GLU A 87 -10.08 17.86 -11.82
C GLU A 87 -11.43 18.45 -12.28
N LEU A 88 -11.85 19.58 -11.69
CA LEU A 88 -13.13 20.25 -11.95
C LEU A 88 -12.96 21.45 -12.90
N GLY A 89 -12.17 21.29 -13.96
CA GLY A 89 -12.00 22.30 -15.01
C GLY A 89 -13.26 22.45 -15.88
N PRO A 90 -13.19 23.24 -16.98
CA PRO A 90 -14.27 23.34 -17.97
C PRO A 90 -14.75 21.98 -18.49
N GLU A 91 -13.82 21.02 -18.54
CA GLU A 91 -14.11 19.60 -18.67
C GLU A 91 -13.67 18.85 -17.40
N VAL A 92 -14.59 18.07 -16.83
CA VAL A 92 -14.31 17.22 -15.66
C VAL A 92 -13.45 16.03 -16.08
N LYS A 93 -12.33 15.82 -15.38
CA LYS A 93 -11.47 14.65 -15.54
C LYS A 93 -11.32 13.92 -14.22
N GLY A 94 -11.51 12.61 -14.23
CA GLY A 94 -11.28 11.75 -13.09
C GLY A 94 -10.07 10.86 -13.34
N TYR A 95 -9.30 10.60 -12.30
CA TYR A 95 -8.23 9.61 -12.30
C TYR A 95 -8.46 8.68 -11.13
N GLY A 96 -8.43 7.37 -11.32
CA GLY A 96 -8.76 6.43 -10.25
C GLY A 96 -8.14 5.06 -10.40
N LEU A 97 -8.23 4.30 -9.31
CA LEU A 97 -7.63 2.98 -9.17
C LEU A 97 -8.18 2.25 -7.93
N TYR A 98 -8.20 0.93 -7.98
CA TYR A 98 -8.40 0.05 -6.82
C TYR A 98 -7.36 -1.09 -6.80
N PRO A 99 -7.13 -1.76 -5.65
CA PRO A 99 -6.18 -2.86 -5.56
C PRO A 99 -6.71 -4.12 -6.28
N GLY A 100 -5.82 -4.96 -6.79
CA GLY A 100 -6.20 -6.21 -7.47
C GLY A 100 -6.48 -6.00 -8.95
N GLY A 101 -7.71 -6.26 -9.39
CA GLY A 101 -8.14 -6.11 -10.77
C GLY A 101 -9.64 -6.36 -10.94
N ALA A 102 -10.16 -6.12 -12.14
CA ALA A 102 -11.60 -6.12 -12.43
C ALA A 102 -12.27 -7.49 -12.34
N SER A 103 -11.50 -8.55 -12.16
CA SER A 103 -12.01 -9.91 -12.08
C SER A 103 -11.62 -10.55 -10.76
N GLY A 104 -12.58 -11.17 -10.07
CA GLY A 104 -12.29 -12.03 -8.92
C GLY A 104 -11.81 -13.43 -9.30
N ASN A 105 -11.70 -13.76 -10.59
CA ASN A 105 -11.26 -15.08 -11.07
C ASN A 105 -9.73 -15.12 -11.23
N PRO A 106 -8.98 -15.96 -10.47
CA PRO A 106 -7.52 -16.06 -10.59
C PRO A 106 -7.00 -16.47 -11.97
N GLY A 107 -7.83 -17.11 -12.80
CA GLY A 107 -7.48 -17.44 -14.18
C GLY A 107 -7.63 -16.28 -15.17
N SER A 108 -8.13 -15.14 -14.73
CA SER A 108 -8.32 -13.95 -15.56
C SER A 108 -7.04 -13.13 -15.64
N PRO A 109 -6.65 -12.60 -16.82
CA PRO A 109 -5.56 -11.63 -16.91
C PRO A 109 -5.87 -10.31 -16.16
N ASN A 110 -7.13 -10.09 -15.79
CA ASN A 110 -7.59 -8.93 -15.02
C ASN A 110 -7.76 -9.22 -13.52
N TYR A 111 -7.18 -10.31 -13.01
CA TYR A 111 -7.28 -10.67 -11.59
C TYR A 111 -6.47 -9.72 -10.70
N ASP A 112 -5.24 -9.42 -11.10
CA ASP A 112 -4.26 -8.64 -10.32
C ASP A 112 -3.57 -7.57 -11.16
N SER A 113 -4.15 -7.22 -12.32
CA SER A 113 -3.56 -6.29 -13.29
C SER A 113 -3.35 -4.87 -12.77
N MET A 114 -4.05 -4.47 -11.70
CA MET A 114 -3.94 -3.16 -11.06
C MET A 114 -3.06 -3.17 -9.80
N VAL A 115 -2.52 -4.33 -9.37
CA VAL A 115 -1.70 -4.43 -8.15
C VAL A 115 -0.44 -3.57 -8.23
N GLU A 116 0.31 -3.63 -9.33
CA GLU A 116 1.51 -2.79 -9.48
C GLU A 116 1.23 -1.30 -9.58
N PRO A 117 0.27 -0.86 -10.42
CA PRO A 117 -0.20 0.52 -10.39
C PRO A 117 -0.61 0.97 -8.98
N TRP A 118 -1.29 0.11 -8.22
CA TRP A 118 -1.71 0.43 -6.86
C TRP A 118 -0.54 0.53 -5.89
N ARG A 119 0.43 -0.38 -6.00
CA ARG A 119 1.65 -0.37 -5.19
C ARG A 119 2.50 0.88 -5.43
N THR A 120 2.52 1.38 -6.67
CA THR A 120 3.33 2.53 -7.10
C THR A 120 2.57 3.87 -7.09
N GLY A 121 1.26 3.86 -6.86
CA GLY A 121 0.42 5.06 -6.83
C GLY A 121 0.07 5.61 -8.22
N GLN A 122 0.26 4.83 -9.29
CA GLN A 122 -0.13 5.21 -10.64
C GLN A 122 -1.66 5.19 -10.77
N LEU A 123 -2.25 6.30 -11.20
CA LEU A 123 -3.68 6.42 -11.47
C LEU A 123 -3.98 6.32 -12.97
N PHE A 124 -5.15 5.79 -13.30
CA PHE A 124 -5.66 5.75 -14.68
C PHE A 124 -6.73 6.80 -14.87
N GLU A 125 -6.75 7.48 -16.02
CA GLU A 125 -7.86 8.34 -16.39
C GLU A 125 -9.16 7.52 -16.48
N LEU A 126 -10.22 8.04 -15.87
CA LEU A 126 -11.53 7.41 -15.82
C LEU A 126 -12.36 7.90 -16.99
N ASN A 127 -12.85 6.96 -17.79
CA ASN A 127 -13.73 7.27 -18.91
C ASN A 127 -15.10 7.73 -18.39
N PHE A 128 -15.31 9.04 -18.32
CA PHE A 128 -16.59 9.65 -18.00
C PHE A 128 -17.42 9.83 -19.27
N MET A 129 -18.22 8.81 -19.59
CA MET A 129 -19.06 8.79 -20.79
C MET A 129 -20.22 9.79 -20.66
N LYS A 130 -20.21 10.85 -21.47
CA LYS A 130 -21.29 11.87 -21.52
C LYS A 130 -22.44 11.46 -22.44
N GLU A 131 -22.18 10.53 -23.35
CA GLU A 131 -23.11 10.02 -24.34
C GLU A 131 -23.05 8.50 -24.36
N GLU A 132 -24.14 7.90 -24.85
CA GLU A 132 -24.26 6.46 -24.99
C GLU A 132 -23.24 5.92 -26.03
N PRO A 133 -22.54 4.81 -25.75
CA PRO A 133 -21.62 4.22 -26.71
C PRO A 133 -22.37 3.74 -27.97
N LYS A 134 -21.80 4.03 -29.14
CA LYS A 134 -22.38 3.64 -30.44
C LYS A 134 -22.31 2.13 -30.71
N GLU A 135 -21.34 1.46 -30.08
CA GLU A 135 -21.10 0.04 -30.22
C GLU A 135 -21.10 -0.60 -28.82
N TYR A 136 -21.83 -1.69 -28.68
CA TYR A 136 -21.83 -2.50 -27.48
C TYR A 136 -21.19 -3.84 -27.81
N LEU A 137 -20.25 -4.27 -26.98
CA LEU A 137 -19.70 -5.62 -27.08
C LEU A 137 -20.73 -6.70 -26.70
N TYR A 138 -21.68 -6.35 -25.84
CA TYR A 138 -22.70 -7.26 -25.33
C TYR A 138 -24.04 -6.53 -25.20
N LYS A 139 -25.13 -7.23 -25.54
CA LYS A 139 -26.51 -6.79 -25.30
C LYS A 139 -27.21 -7.85 -24.45
N LEU A 140 -27.70 -7.47 -23.27
CA LEU A 140 -28.45 -8.34 -22.37
C LEU A 140 -29.92 -7.97 -22.44
N GLU A 141 -30.78 -8.93 -22.78
CA GLU A 141 -32.23 -8.79 -22.75
C GLU A 141 -32.77 -9.62 -21.60
N PHE A 142 -33.38 -8.96 -20.62
CA PHE A 142 -34.05 -9.62 -19.52
C PHE A 142 -35.52 -9.82 -19.88
N ARG A 143 -36.01 -11.05 -19.70
CA ARG A 143 -37.42 -11.41 -19.89
C ARG A 143 -38.19 -11.30 -18.59
#